data_AF-A0A2V8PCX1-F1
#
_entry.id   AF-A0A2V8PCX1-F1
#
_cell.length_a   1.000
_cell.length_b   1.000
_cell.length_c   1.000
_cell.angle_alpha   90.00
_cell.angle_beta   90.00
_cell.angle_gamma   90.00
#
_symmetry.space_group_name_H-M   'P 1'
#
loop_
_entity.id
_entity.type
_entity.pdbx_description
1 polymer ?
#
loop_
_entity_poly.entity_id
_entity_poly.type
_entity_poly.pdbx_seq_one_letter_code
_entity_poly.pdbx_strand_id
1 'polypeptide(L)'
;AFAEFEKNAGFKIKDDLLSALGNEIAVAGSLKTLGSAGFFGPPPAPKPSPSPGDTKSDQEQKGSDVFPMLLFAVKDRDAARRLLPHVLDGLGMGEANMIAQVEKHDDAEIVNYAGMFAYAFVGNFLIISEAATVRRAVNAWTNRQTLASNTPFRNFTRWQSRQTLGQIYVSPALMDSYREQLKKQAPKMDTALRDLLMSLSPAPQAISYSLSNEGFGQMHEVHLPKDLVIAMVANTSATMSAFKEGSPETNEMIAISLLRMVGNAEASYRATSGNANYGSLEELINQHLIQKEMLGDEFLKKYGYRLGVVVAGDDFQATATPIEYGKTGNRSFFVDKSGVVRGDDHGGGPATVADKPVLQP
;
A
#
# COMPACT_ATOMS: atom_id res chain seq x y z
N ALA A 1 -12.63 -9.17 23.90
CA ALA A 1 -11.24 -8.90 23.50
C ALA A 1 -10.45 -8.25 24.64
N PHE A 2 -10.40 -6.92 24.79
CA PHE A 2 -9.53 -6.29 25.82
C PHE A 2 -9.89 -6.64 27.28
N ALA A 3 -11.17 -6.61 27.66
CA ALA A 3 -11.60 -6.96 29.02
C ALA A 3 -11.35 -8.44 29.36
N GLU A 4 -11.38 -9.32 28.37
CA GLU A 4 -11.12 -10.75 28.52
C GLU A 4 -9.62 -11.03 28.65
N PHE A 5 -8.80 -10.32 27.86
CA PHE A 5 -7.35 -10.30 28.03
C PHE A 5 -6.95 -9.78 29.41
N GLU A 6 -7.47 -8.64 29.86
CA GLU A 6 -7.14 -8.06 31.17
C GLU A 6 -7.50 -9.01 32.32
N LYS A 7 -8.63 -9.72 32.19
CA LYS A 7 -9.05 -10.74 33.16
C LYS A 7 -8.05 -11.92 33.21
N ASN A 8 -7.57 -12.38 32.06
CA ASN A 8 -6.63 -13.50 31.97
C ASN A 8 -5.21 -13.11 32.37
N ALA A 9 -4.79 -11.89 32.03
CA ALA A 9 -3.47 -11.36 32.30
C ALA A 9 -3.32 -10.84 33.75
N GLY A 10 -4.41 -10.49 34.42
CA GLY A 10 -4.39 -10.05 35.82
C GLY A 10 -3.88 -8.62 36.04
N PHE A 11 -3.84 -7.79 34.99
CA PHE A 11 -3.48 -6.37 35.07
C PHE A 11 -4.37 -5.52 34.16
N LYS A 12 -4.38 -4.20 34.37
CA LYS A 12 -5.11 -3.25 33.50
C LYS A 12 -4.19 -2.69 32.43
N ILE A 13 -4.57 -2.82 31.17
CA ILE A 13 -3.76 -2.36 30.02
C ILE A 13 -3.45 -0.87 30.15
N LYS A 14 -4.47 -0.06 30.46
CA LYS A 14 -4.34 1.39 30.50
C LYS A 14 -3.46 1.89 31.65
N ASP A 15 -3.63 1.29 32.83
CA ASP A 15 -3.02 1.80 34.05
C ASP A 15 -1.61 1.22 34.26
N ASP A 16 -1.40 -0.05 33.89
CA ASP A 16 -0.16 -0.78 34.17
C ASP A 16 0.74 -0.89 32.93
N LEU A 17 0.21 -1.37 31.79
CA LEU A 17 1.03 -1.63 30.61
C LEU A 17 1.38 -0.35 29.84
N LEU A 18 0.39 0.49 29.55
CA LEU A 18 0.63 1.74 28.82
C LEU A 18 1.47 2.74 29.62
N SER A 19 1.49 2.66 30.95
CA SER A 19 2.33 3.51 31.79
C SER A 19 3.82 3.10 31.75
N ALA A 20 4.09 1.81 31.52
CA ALA A 20 5.44 1.27 31.36
C ALA A 20 6.00 1.42 29.93
N LEU A 21 5.13 1.49 28.92
CA LEU A 21 5.50 1.64 27.52
C LEU A 21 5.69 3.10 27.10
N GLY A 22 6.51 3.30 26.07
CA GLY A 22 6.61 4.56 25.33
C GLY A 22 5.53 4.67 24.26
N ASN A 23 5.62 5.72 23.46
CA ASN A 23 4.67 6.05 22.40
C ASN A 23 5.12 5.62 21.00
N GLU A 24 6.19 4.83 20.89
CA GLU A 24 6.77 4.42 19.61
C GLU A 24 6.71 2.89 19.45
N ILE A 25 6.35 2.45 18.24
CA ILE A 25 6.39 1.05 17.81
C ILE A 25 7.09 1.02 16.46
N ALA A 26 8.01 0.07 16.28
CA ALA A 26 8.65 -0.17 15.00
C ALA A 26 8.55 -1.64 14.59
N VAL A 27 8.43 -1.87 13.29
CA VAL A 27 8.42 -3.20 12.68
C VAL A 27 9.50 -3.23 11.61
N ALA A 28 10.33 -4.25 11.62
CA ALA A 28 11.39 -4.43 10.64
C ALA A 28 11.45 -5.89 10.15
N GLY A 29 11.74 -6.06 8.86
CA GLY A 29 11.82 -7.38 8.25
C GLY A 29 12.20 -7.35 6.78
N SER A 30 12.46 -8.53 6.23
CA SER A 30 12.57 -8.74 4.78
C SER A 30 11.18 -8.80 4.14
N LEU A 31 11.11 -8.76 2.81
CA LEU A 31 9.84 -8.91 2.10
C LEU A 31 9.15 -10.24 2.44
N LYS A 32 9.92 -11.32 2.58
CA LYS A 32 9.40 -12.64 2.96
C LYS A 32 8.76 -12.61 4.35
N THR A 33 9.46 -12.03 5.34
CA THR A 33 9.01 -12.01 6.74
C THR A 33 7.79 -11.11 6.94
N LEU A 34 7.78 -9.96 6.26
CA LEU A 34 6.66 -9.02 6.35
C LEU A 34 5.44 -9.53 5.59
N GLY A 35 5.66 -10.22 4.45
CA GLY A 35 4.58 -10.88 3.72
C GLY A 35 3.96 -12.04 4.50
N SER A 36 4.76 -12.90 5.14
CA SER A 36 4.25 -14.00 5.98
C SER A 36 3.49 -13.50 7.21
N ALA A 37 3.88 -12.35 7.75
CA ALA A 37 3.20 -11.70 8.87
C ALA A 37 1.98 -10.84 8.44
N GLY A 38 1.61 -10.83 7.16
CA GLY A 38 0.42 -10.14 6.67
C GLY A 38 0.57 -8.61 6.54
N PHE A 39 1.79 -8.08 6.63
CA PHE A 39 2.04 -6.64 6.44
C PHE A 39 2.05 -6.23 4.95
N PHE A 40 2.44 -7.13 4.05
CA PHE A 40 2.48 -6.88 2.61
C PHE A 40 2.10 -8.13 1.81
N GLY A 41 0.86 -8.22 1.34
CA GLY A 41 0.37 -9.31 0.48
C GLY A 41 -1.16 -9.46 0.55
N PRO A 42 -1.78 -10.13 -0.44
CA PRO A 42 -3.17 -10.57 -0.29
C PRO A 42 -3.28 -11.48 0.96
N PRO A 43 -4.42 -11.44 1.70
CA PRO A 43 -4.59 -12.27 2.88
C PRO A 43 -4.30 -13.74 2.53
N PRO A 44 -3.61 -14.48 3.41
CA PRO A 44 -3.37 -15.90 3.17
C PRO A 44 -4.71 -16.59 2.92
N ALA A 45 -4.76 -17.43 1.88
CA ALA A 45 -5.95 -18.22 1.60
C ALA A 45 -6.34 -18.99 2.87
N PRO A 46 -7.64 -19.03 3.22
CA PRO A 46 -8.08 -19.76 4.41
C PRO A 46 -7.58 -21.19 4.30
N LYS A 47 -6.81 -21.64 5.31
CA LYS A 47 -6.38 -23.03 5.39
C LYS A 47 -7.63 -23.90 5.37
N PRO A 48 -7.74 -24.89 4.46
CA PRO A 48 -8.86 -25.82 4.50
C PRO A 48 -8.87 -26.48 5.88
N SER A 49 -10.06 -26.56 6.49
CA SER A 49 -10.23 -27.25 7.76
C SER A 49 -9.64 -28.65 7.66
N PRO A 50 -8.86 -29.11 8.66
CA PRO A 50 -8.27 -30.44 8.62
C PRO A 50 -9.42 -31.47 8.54
N SER A 51 -9.45 -32.22 7.44
CA SER A 51 -10.28 -33.42 7.38
C SER A 51 -9.67 -34.46 8.33
N PRO A 52 -10.46 -35.11 9.18
CA PRO A 52 -9.96 -36.13 10.08
C PRO A 52 -9.54 -37.35 9.24
N GLY A 53 -8.23 -37.51 9.01
CA GLY A 53 -7.71 -38.71 8.32
C GLY A 53 -6.33 -38.60 7.69
N ASP A 54 -5.79 -37.40 7.41
CA ASP A 54 -4.49 -37.29 6.76
C ASP A 54 -3.33 -37.21 7.78
N THR A 55 -3.01 -38.35 8.38
CA THR A 55 -1.63 -38.60 8.85
C THR A 55 -0.73 -38.78 7.64
N LYS A 56 -0.23 -37.66 7.09
CA LYS A 56 0.98 -37.66 6.27
C LYS A 56 2.02 -36.79 6.97
N SER A 57 3.20 -37.38 7.12
CA SER A 57 4.38 -36.85 7.78
C SER A 57 4.72 -35.41 7.38
N ASP A 58 4.51 -34.48 8.31
CA ASP A 58 4.99 -33.08 8.27
C ASP A 58 6.53 -33.01 8.40
N GLN A 59 7.27 -33.56 7.44
CA GLN A 59 8.74 -33.41 7.40
C GLN A 59 9.31 -32.69 6.18
N GLU A 60 8.51 -32.25 5.22
CA GLU A 60 9.01 -31.46 4.09
C GLU A 60 8.22 -30.18 3.84
N GLN A 61 8.18 -29.31 4.86
CA GLN A 61 7.98 -27.87 4.68
C GLN A 61 8.55 -27.08 5.86
N LYS A 62 9.83 -27.30 6.20
CA LYS A 62 10.59 -26.31 6.97
C LYS A 62 10.96 -25.10 6.08
N GLY A 63 9.94 -24.38 5.62
CA GLY A 63 10.13 -22.95 5.41
C GLY A 63 10.18 -22.34 6.79
N SER A 64 11.34 -21.90 7.26
CA SER A 64 11.41 -21.11 8.50
C SER A 64 10.45 -19.94 8.36
N ASP A 65 9.35 -19.96 9.11
CA ASP A 65 8.43 -18.84 9.24
C ASP A 65 9.17 -17.76 10.02
N VAL A 66 9.89 -16.91 9.27
CA VAL A 66 10.77 -15.92 9.88
C VAL A 66 9.92 -14.80 10.45
N PHE A 67 9.85 -14.74 11.78
CA PHE A 67 9.06 -13.75 12.52
C PHE A 67 9.69 -12.35 12.38
N PRO A 68 8.92 -11.29 12.07
CA PRO A 68 9.47 -9.94 11.94
C PRO A 68 10.06 -9.45 13.27
N MET A 69 10.93 -8.45 13.20
CA MET A 69 11.43 -7.79 14.41
C MET A 69 10.45 -6.71 14.82
N LEU A 70 9.84 -6.87 15.99
CA LEU A 70 8.97 -5.88 16.63
C LEU A 70 9.77 -5.13 17.69
N LEU A 71 9.63 -3.82 17.73
CA LEU A 71 10.22 -2.97 18.76
C LEU A 71 9.13 -2.12 19.39
N PHE A 72 9.06 -2.13 20.70
CA PHE A 72 8.16 -1.28 21.48
C PHE A 72 9.01 -0.37 22.35
N ALA A 73 8.81 0.94 22.27
CA ALA A 73 9.45 1.85 23.19
C ALA A 73 9.01 1.54 24.63
N VAL A 74 9.94 1.68 25.56
CA VAL A 74 9.77 1.37 26.98
C VAL A 74 10.21 2.60 27.76
N LYS A 75 9.30 3.08 28.61
CA LYS A 75 9.53 4.21 29.50
C LYS A 75 10.03 3.74 30.87
N ASP A 76 9.45 2.66 31.39
CA ASP A 76 9.86 2.02 32.64
C ASP A 76 10.20 0.55 32.37
N ARG A 77 11.51 0.26 32.29
CA ARG A 77 12.05 -1.07 31.97
C ARG A 77 11.71 -2.09 33.05
N ASP A 78 11.73 -1.70 34.32
CA ASP A 78 11.51 -2.64 35.42
C ASP A 78 10.03 -2.98 35.55
N ALA A 79 9.14 -2.01 35.37
CA ALA A 79 7.70 -2.28 35.28
C ALA A 79 7.37 -3.16 34.06
N ALA A 80 7.90 -2.83 32.87
CA ALA A 80 7.67 -3.62 31.66
C ALA A 80 8.16 -5.07 31.81
N ARG A 81 9.33 -5.28 32.43
CA ARG A 81 9.89 -6.62 32.69
C ARG A 81 8.98 -7.44 33.62
N ARG A 82 8.38 -6.82 34.64
CA ARG A 82 7.45 -7.52 35.57
C ARG A 82 6.12 -7.87 34.91
N LEU A 83 5.62 -7.02 34.01
CA LEU A 83 4.34 -7.25 33.33
C LEU A 83 4.43 -8.24 32.17
N LEU A 84 5.62 -8.43 31.58
CA LEU A 84 5.77 -9.24 30.37
C LEU A 84 5.31 -10.70 30.51
N PRO A 85 5.61 -11.45 31.61
CA PRO A 85 5.04 -12.78 31.82
C PRO A 85 3.51 -12.76 31.78
N HIS A 86 2.88 -11.79 32.44
CA HIS A 86 1.43 -11.64 32.45
C HIS A 86 0.84 -11.29 31.08
N VAL A 87 1.55 -10.49 30.27
CA VAL A 87 1.17 -10.22 28.88
C VAL A 87 1.17 -11.51 28.06
N LEU A 88 2.19 -12.35 28.24
CA LEU A 88 2.29 -13.64 27.55
C LEU A 88 1.20 -14.61 28.01
N ASP A 89 0.90 -14.68 29.31
CA ASP A 89 -0.21 -15.44 29.87
C ASP A 89 -1.55 -15.00 29.25
N GLY A 90 -1.79 -13.68 29.19
CA GLY A 90 -3.00 -13.10 28.60
C GLY A 90 -3.16 -13.39 27.10
N LEU A 91 -2.05 -13.56 26.37
CA LEU A 91 -2.05 -13.98 24.95
C LEU A 91 -2.18 -15.50 24.77
N GLY A 92 -2.30 -16.27 25.85
CA GLY A 92 -2.32 -17.74 25.81
C GLY A 92 -0.95 -18.35 25.47
N MET A 93 0.13 -17.58 25.57
CA MET A 93 1.51 -18.03 25.35
C MET A 93 2.22 -18.46 26.64
N GLY A 94 1.56 -18.29 27.79
CA GLY A 94 2.08 -18.55 29.12
C GLY A 94 1.82 -19.93 29.70
N GLU A 95 1.36 -20.92 28.90
CA GLU A 95 1.15 -22.27 29.42
C GLU A 95 2.43 -22.84 30.07
N ALA A 96 2.24 -23.49 31.22
CA ALA A 96 3.24 -23.92 32.20
C ALA A 96 4.36 -24.87 31.69
N ASN A 97 4.41 -25.18 30.40
CA ASN A 97 5.41 -26.04 29.76
C ASN A 97 6.39 -25.31 28.83
N MET A 98 6.22 -24.00 28.61
CA MET A 98 7.18 -23.21 27.83
C MET A 98 8.37 -22.84 28.72
N ILE A 99 9.44 -23.64 28.65
CA ILE A 99 10.69 -23.36 29.37
C ILE A 99 11.34 -22.14 28.73
N ALA A 100 11.24 -20.99 29.40
CA ALA A 100 12.01 -19.81 29.06
C ALA A 100 13.49 -20.06 29.38
N GLN A 101 14.34 -19.99 28.36
CA GLN A 101 15.79 -20.02 28.53
C GLN A 101 16.31 -18.59 28.55
N VAL A 102 16.98 -18.21 29.64
CA VAL A 102 17.62 -16.91 29.76
C VAL A 102 19.09 -17.05 29.36
N GLU A 103 19.48 -16.35 28.31
CA GLU A 103 20.86 -16.22 27.85
C GLU A 103 21.33 -14.80 28.18
N LYS A 104 22.48 -14.68 28.85
CA LYS A 104 23.18 -13.39 28.94
C LYS A 104 24.06 -13.25 27.70
N HIS A 105 23.82 -12.20 26.94
CA HIS A 105 24.57 -11.89 25.73
C HIS A 105 24.97 -10.41 25.77
N ASP A 106 26.27 -10.14 25.94
CA ASP A 106 26.81 -8.83 26.33
C ASP A 106 26.10 -8.26 27.58
N ASP A 107 25.63 -7.01 27.52
CA ASP A 107 24.91 -6.32 28.59
C ASP A 107 23.38 -6.55 28.55
N ALA A 108 22.91 -7.46 27.68
CA ALA A 108 21.49 -7.77 27.52
C ALA A 108 21.14 -9.18 28.00
N GLU A 109 19.95 -9.30 28.56
CA GLU A 109 19.32 -10.58 28.87
C GLU A 109 18.35 -10.92 27.72
N ILE A 110 18.63 -12.00 27.03
CA ILE A 110 17.77 -12.54 25.98
C ILE A 110 16.95 -13.67 26.60
N VAL A 111 15.63 -13.54 26.55
CA VAL A 111 14.71 -14.57 27.03
C VAL A 111 14.12 -15.28 25.83
N ASN A 112 14.40 -16.57 25.70
CA ASN A 112 13.97 -17.41 24.59
C ASN A 112 12.85 -18.37 25.04
N TYR A 113 11.70 -18.32 24.38
CA TYR A 113 10.55 -19.16 24.67
C TYR A 113 10.50 -20.34 23.70
N ALA A 114 11.13 -21.45 24.10
CA ALA A 114 11.12 -22.73 23.40
C ALA A 114 11.38 -22.65 21.87
N GLY A 115 12.18 -21.65 21.43
CA GLY A 115 12.47 -21.42 20.01
C GLY A 115 11.34 -20.79 19.20
N MET A 116 10.18 -20.49 19.78
CA MET A 116 9.07 -19.81 19.10
C MET A 116 9.37 -18.33 18.85
N PHE A 117 9.84 -17.64 19.89
CA PHE A 117 10.31 -16.27 19.82
C PHE A 117 11.28 -16.02 20.98
N ALA A 118 11.98 -14.91 20.90
CA ALA A 118 12.77 -14.35 21.97
C ALA A 118 12.47 -12.87 22.13
N TYR A 119 12.77 -12.35 23.31
CA TYR A 119 12.80 -10.92 23.52
C TYR A 119 14.03 -10.47 24.30
N ALA A 120 14.38 -9.20 24.13
CA ALA A 120 15.39 -8.54 24.96
C ALA A 120 15.05 -7.05 25.11
N PHE A 121 15.48 -6.46 26.22
CA PHE A 121 15.48 -5.02 26.41
C PHE A 121 16.81 -4.45 25.92
N VAL A 122 16.76 -3.59 24.90
CA VAL A 122 17.93 -2.97 24.27
C VAL A 122 17.72 -1.46 24.23
N GLY A 123 18.55 -0.71 24.96
CA GLY A 123 18.30 0.71 25.21
C GLY A 123 16.93 0.92 25.86
N ASN A 124 16.12 1.79 25.26
CA ASN A 124 14.74 2.06 25.70
C ASN A 124 13.69 1.27 24.90
N PHE A 125 14.05 0.13 24.31
CA PHE A 125 13.13 -0.67 23.52
C PHE A 125 13.06 -2.11 24.03
N LEU A 126 11.85 -2.67 24.03
CA LEU A 126 11.60 -4.11 24.07
C LEU A 126 11.61 -4.61 22.61
N ILE A 127 12.54 -5.50 22.30
CA ILE A 127 12.65 -6.14 20.98
C ILE A 127 12.07 -7.55 21.09
N ILE A 128 11.14 -7.91 20.21
CA ILE A 128 10.56 -9.25 20.11
C ILE A 128 10.80 -9.77 18.68
N SER A 129 11.51 -10.89 18.56
CA SER A 129 11.75 -11.55 17.28
C SER A 129 12.22 -13.00 17.46
N GLU A 130 12.75 -13.64 16.43
CA GLU A 130 13.53 -14.87 16.60
C GLU A 130 14.81 -14.62 17.42
N ALA A 131 15.26 -15.62 18.17
CA ALA A 131 16.47 -15.51 19.00
C ALA A 131 17.71 -15.02 18.23
N ALA A 132 17.91 -15.50 16.99
CA ALA A 132 19.01 -15.04 16.14
C ALA A 132 18.90 -13.56 15.75
N THR A 133 17.69 -13.08 15.50
CA THR A 133 17.41 -11.67 15.17
C THR A 133 17.56 -10.77 16.39
N VAL A 134 17.09 -11.21 17.57
CA VAL A 134 17.30 -10.49 18.84
C VAL A 134 18.79 -10.39 19.16
N ARG A 135 19.55 -11.49 19.06
CA ARG A 135 21.01 -11.47 19.27
C ARG A 135 21.71 -10.52 18.30
N ARG A 136 21.28 -10.51 17.02
CA ARG A 136 21.78 -9.55 16.03
C ARG A 136 21.47 -8.11 16.42
N ALA A 137 20.27 -7.82 16.93
CA ALA A 137 19.88 -6.47 17.35
C ALA A 137 20.68 -5.99 18.58
N VAL A 138 20.90 -6.87 19.57
CA VAL A 138 21.79 -6.60 20.71
C VAL A 138 23.20 -6.28 20.23
N ASN A 139 23.79 -7.14 19.39
CA ASN A 139 25.11 -6.91 18.81
C ASN A 139 25.19 -5.59 18.04
N ALA A 140 24.19 -5.29 17.22
CA ALA A 140 24.14 -4.06 16.44
C ALA A 140 24.09 -2.83 17.36
N TRP A 141 23.35 -2.88 18.46
CA TRP A 141 23.30 -1.81 19.45
C TRP A 141 24.66 -1.63 20.15
N THR A 142 25.23 -2.71 20.70
CA THR A 142 26.52 -2.69 21.40
C THR A 142 27.64 -2.13 20.50
N ASN A 143 27.64 -2.51 19.22
CA ASN A 143 28.63 -2.07 18.24
C ASN A 143 28.30 -0.73 17.54
N ARG A 144 27.22 -0.04 17.94
CA ARG A 144 26.75 1.22 17.30
C ARG A 144 26.45 1.09 15.80
N GLN A 145 26.07 -0.10 15.36
CA GLN A 145 25.68 -0.44 13.98
C GLN A 145 24.14 -0.40 13.83
N THR A 146 23.52 0.68 14.28
CA THR A 146 22.06 0.86 14.21
C THR A 146 21.65 1.42 12.84
N LEU A 147 20.35 1.35 12.53
CA LEU A 147 19.83 1.99 11.32
C LEU A 147 20.14 3.49 11.29
N ALA A 148 20.10 4.16 12.43
CA ALA A 148 20.45 5.58 12.55
C ALA A 148 21.93 5.86 12.27
N SER A 149 22.85 4.89 12.40
CA SER A 149 24.25 5.07 12.02
C SER A 149 24.52 4.79 10.53
N ASN A 150 23.54 4.24 9.81
CA ASN A 150 23.65 3.93 8.39
C ASN A 150 23.55 5.19 7.51
N THR A 151 24.58 5.45 6.69
CA THR A 151 24.67 6.63 5.82
C THR A 151 23.51 6.72 4.82
N PRO A 152 23.16 5.67 4.04
CA PRO A 152 21.96 5.67 3.21
C PRO A 152 20.70 6.08 3.97
N PHE A 153 20.43 5.48 5.13
CA PHE A 153 19.26 5.85 5.93
C PHE A 153 19.27 7.35 6.26
N ARG A 154 20.33 7.86 6.89
CA ARG A 154 20.44 9.27 7.27
C ARG A 154 20.24 10.22 6.08
N ASN A 155 20.84 9.91 4.94
CA ASN A 155 20.75 10.77 3.76
C ASN A 155 19.32 10.80 3.18
N PHE A 156 18.62 9.68 3.21
CA PHE A 156 17.26 9.54 2.67
C PHE A 156 16.15 9.89 3.67
N THR A 157 16.51 10.26 4.91
CA THR A 157 15.56 10.65 5.95
C THR A 157 15.86 12.03 6.56
N ARG A 158 16.96 12.68 6.17
CA ARG A 158 17.34 14.02 6.68
C ARG A 158 16.30 15.12 6.48
N TRP A 159 15.41 14.94 5.50
CA TRP A 159 14.36 15.89 5.16
C TRP A 159 13.15 15.80 6.10
N GLN A 160 13.04 14.69 6.85
CA GLN A 160 11.87 14.42 7.67
C GLN A 160 11.76 15.42 8.82
N SER A 161 10.51 15.79 9.10
CA SER A 161 10.15 16.69 10.18
C SER A 161 10.62 16.18 11.54
N ARG A 162 10.85 17.12 12.48
CA ARG A 162 11.02 16.78 13.90
C ARG A 162 9.77 16.19 14.53
N GLN A 163 8.58 16.49 13.99
CA GLN A 163 7.30 15.96 14.47
C GLN A 163 6.77 14.85 13.55
N THR A 164 7.58 13.80 13.38
CA THR A 164 7.21 12.61 12.61
C THR A 164 6.25 11.76 13.43
N LEU A 165 5.05 11.52 12.90
CA LEU A 165 4.03 10.62 13.46
C LEU A 165 4.20 9.18 12.96
N GLY A 166 4.80 9.01 11.78
CA GLY A 166 5.07 7.69 11.21
C GLY A 166 6.10 7.74 10.10
N GLN A 167 6.88 6.68 9.96
CA GLN A 167 7.94 6.57 8.98
C GLN A 167 7.97 5.16 8.37
N ILE A 168 8.10 5.10 7.05
CA ILE A 168 8.44 3.86 6.34
C ILE A 168 9.77 4.10 5.64
N TYR A 169 10.67 3.12 5.75
CA TYR A 169 11.95 3.12 5.04
C TYR A 169 12.17 1.76 4.38
N VAL A 170 12.35 1.79 3.06
CA VAL A 170 12.70 0.63 2.26
C VAL A 170 14.17 0.78 1.89
N SER A 171 15.00 -0.15 2.36
CA SER A 171 16.44 -0.06 2.15
C SER A 171 16.84 -0.38 0.70
N PRO A 172 18.00 0.11 0.23
CA PRO A 172 18.56 -0.28 -1.07
C PRO A 172 18.67 -1.80 -1.24
N ALA A 173 19.09 -2.51 -0.19
CA ALA A 173 19.20 -3.97 -0.20
C ALA A 173 17.83 -4.66 -0.36
N LEU A 174 16.78 -4.11 0.24
CA LEU A 174 15.42 -4.62 0.06
C LEU A 174 14.93 -4.36 -1.38
N MET A 175 15.21 -3.19 -1.94
CA MET A 175 14.91 -2.88 -3.35
C MET A 175 15.64 -3.81 -4.32
N ASP A 176 16.91 -4.14 -4.05
CA ASP A 176 17.66 -5.13 -4.83
C ASP A 176 17.01 -6.51 -4.75
N SER A 177 16.63 -6.95 -3.55
CA SER A 177 15.97 -8.25 -3.39
C SER A 177 14.65 -8.33 -4.15
N TYR A 178 13.89 -7.22 -4.17
CA TYR A 178 12.66 -7.11 -4.93
C TYR A 178 12.91 -7.18 -6.44
N ARG A 179 13.95 -6.48 -6.93
CA ARG A 179 14.37 -6.52 -8.34
C ARG A 179 14.75 -7.93 -8.79
N GLU A 180 15.49 -8.66 -7.97
CA GLU A 180 15.85 -10.06 -8.27
C GLU A 180 14.61 -10.98 -8.24
N GLN A 181 13.66 -10.74 -7.34
CA GLN A 181 12.39 -11.46 -7.32
C GLN A 181 11.55 -11.16 -8.58
N LEU A 182 11.48 -9.90 -9.01
CA LEU A 182 10.83 -9.51 -10.25
C LEU A 182 11.45 -10.20 -11.46
N LYS A 183 12.78 -10.21 -11.59
CA LYS A 183 13.47 -10.91 -12.68
C LYS A 183 13.14 -12.41 -12.72
N LYS A 184 13.02 -13.06 -11.56
CA LYS A 184 12.61 -14.47 -11.47
C LYS A 184 11.15 -14.71 -11.87
N GLN A 185 10.26 -13.74 -11.63
CA GLN A 185 8.85 -13.82 -11.99
C GLN A 185 8.55 -13.32 -13.40
N ALA A 186 9.44 -12.53 -14.00
CA ALA A 186 9.29 -11.95 -15.33
C ALA A 186 8.86 -12.96 -16.43
N PRO A 187 9.37 -14.21 -16.47
CA PRO A 187 8.90 -15.19 -17.47
C PRO A 187 7.43 -15.61 -17.34
N LYS A 188 6.81 -15.37 -16.18
CA LYS A 188 5.42 -15.72 -15.87
C LYS A 188 4.47 -14.52 -15.98
N MET A 189 4.99 -13.34 -16.24
CA MET A 189 4.21 -12.10 -16.36
C MET A 189 3.70 -11.93 -17.80
N ASP A 190 2.59 -11.22 -17.94
CA ASP A 190 2.18 -10.70 -19.23
C ASP A 190 3.31 -9.87 -19.87
N THR A 191 3.42 -9.91 -21.20
CA THR A 191 4.54 -9.30 -21.92
C THR A 191 4.56 -7.78 -21.76
N ALA A 192 3.40 -7.12 -21.83
CA ALA A 192 3.31 -5.67 -21.68
C ALA A 192 3.65 -5.23 -20.26
N LEU A 193 3.10 -5.93 -19.26
CA LEU A 193 3.41 -5.66 -17.85
C LEU A 193 4.89 -5.91 -17.52
N ARG A 194 5.47 -6.98 -18.06
CA ARG A 194 6.88 -7.31 -17.87
C ARG A 194 7.77 -6.22 -18.46
N ASP A 195 7.52 -5.82 -19.69
CA ASP A 195 8.36 -4.85 -20.39
C ASP A 195 8.26 -3.47 -19.72
N LEU A 196 7.07 -3.10 -19.23
CA LEU A 196 6.86 -1.92 -18.39
C LEU A 196 7.66 -1.98 -17.07
N LEU A 197 7.56 -3.06 -16.31
CA LEU A 197 8.27 -3.17 -15.02
C LEU A 197 9.79 -3.21 -15.22
N MET A 198 10.24 -3.84 -16.31
CA MET A 198 11.66 -3.91 -16.67
C MET A 198 12.17 -2.59 -17.22
N SER A 199 11.34 -1.75 -17.86
CA SER A 199 11.73 -0.42 -18.31
C SER A 199 11.92 0.56 -17.16
N LEU A 200 11.15 0.41 -16.08
CA LEU A 200 11.27 1.26 -14.90
C LEU A 200 12.61 1.10 -14.18
N SER A 201 13.21 -0.11 -14.25
CA SER A 201 14.53 -0.52 -13.76
C SER A 201 15.29 0.51 -12.88
N PRO A 202 14.75 0.88 -11.70
CA PRO A 202 15.38 1.91 -10.90
C PRO A 202 16.67 1.36 -10.32
N ALA A 203 17.69 2.21 -10.18
CA ALA A 203 18.82 1.87 -9.33
C ALA A 203 18.29 1.51 -7.93
N PRO A 204 18.86 0.50 -7.25
CA PRO A 204 18.48 0.14 -5.90
C PRO A 204 18.85 1.27 -4.95
N GLN A 205 17.93 2.19 -4.78
CA GLN A 205 18.02 3.34 -3.90
C GLN A 205 16.90 3.24 -2.87
N ALA A 206 17.08 3.90 -1.74
CA ALA A 206 16.07 3.86 -0.70
C ALA A 206 14.80 4.58 -1.15
N ILE A 207 13.67 4.06 -0.67
CA ILE A 207 12.38 4.75 -0.71
C ILE A 207 12.00 5.07 0.73
N SER A 208 11.59 6.30 0.99
CA SER A 208 11.12 6.69 2.31
C SER A 208 9.77 7.38 2.22
N TYR A 209 8.96 7.15 3.24
CA TYR A 209 7.69 7.84 3.45
C TYR A 209 7.66 8.38 4.87
N SER A 210 7.08 9.57 5.03
CA SER A 210 6.89 10.23 6.32
C SER A 210 5.45 10.73 6.44
N LEU A 211 4.88 10.52 7.62
CA LEU A 211 3.67 11.19 8.07
C LEU A 211 4.09 12.16 9.17
N SER A 212 3.87 13.44 8.99
CA SER A 212 4.20 14.50 9.96
C SER A 212 2.97 15.37 10.26
N ASN A 213 3.04 16.16 11.33
CA ASN A 213 2.04 17.17 11.63
C ASN A 213 2.76 18.45 12.05
N GLU A 214 2.94 19.37 11.11
CA GLU A 214 3.68 20.63 11.32
C GLU A 214 2.75 21.83 11.60
N GLY A 215 1.56 21.58 12.14
CA GLY A 215 0.59 22.62 12.47
C GLY A 215 -0.34 23.05 11.33
N PHE A 216 -0.10 22.58 10.10
CA PHE A 216 -1.00 22.75 8.95
C PHE A 216 -1.92 21.54 8.70
N GLY A 217 -1.92 20.57 9.62
CA GLY A 217 -2.59 19.28 9.47
C GLY A 217 -1.61 18.15 9.18
N GLN A 218 -2.15 16.96 8.92
CA GLN A 218 -1.36 15.78 8.61
C GLN A 218 -0.74 15.90 7.22
N MET A 219 0.58 15.82 7.13
CA MET A 219 1.33 15.90 5.89
C MET A 219 1.92 14.53 5.55
N HIS A 220 1.65 14.08 4.33
CA HIS A 220 2.12 12.82 3.79
C HIS A 220 3.17 13.10 2.73
N GLU A 221 4.39 12.59 2.92
CA GLU A 221 5.49 12.82 1.99
C GLU A 221 6.13 11.50 1.58
N VAL A 222 6.27 11.29 0.27
CA VAL A 222 6.95 10.13 -0.32
C VAL A 222 8.18 10.61 -1.06
N HIS A 223 9.34 10.07 -0.71
CA HIS A 223 10.60 10.34 -1.38
C HIS A 223 11.01 9.14 -2.22
N LEU A 224 11.06 9.37 -3.53
CA LEU A 224 11.41 8.38 -4.54
C LEU A 224 12.78 8.67 -5.15
N PRO A 225 13.52 7.64 -5.58
CA PRO A 225 14.69 7.79 -6.43
C PRO A 225 14.38 8.64 -7.68
N LYS A 226 15.22 9.63 -7.98
CA LYS A 226 15.04 10.50 -9.16
C LYS A 226 14.95 9.68 -10.45
N ASP A 227 15.76 8.64 -10.57
CA ASP A 227 15.78 7.76 -11.74
C ASP A 227 14.46 7.00 -11.91
N LEU A 228 13.80 6.63 -10.80
CA LEU A 228 12.47 6.02 -10.85
C LEU A 228 11.43 7.02 -11.38
N VAL A 229 11.48 8.26 -10.92
CA VAL A 229 10.58 9.32 -11.41
C VAL A 229 10.82 9.59 -12.89
N ILE A 230 12.09 9.70 -13.31
CA ILE A 230 12.45 9.87 -14.73
C ILE A 230 11.96 8.68 -15.55
N ALA A 231 12.13 7.45 -15.07
CA ALA A 231 11.68 6.26 -15.79
C ALA A 231 10.15 6.19 -15.91
N MET A 232 9.41 6.56 -14.86
CA MET A 232 7.95 6.68 -14.91
C MET A 232 7.51 7.75 -15.91
N VAL A 233 8.16 8.92 -15.88
CA VAL A 233 7.89 10.01 -16.84
C VAL A 233 8.27 9.60 -18.26
N ALA A 234 9.41 8.93 -18.45
CA ALA A 234 9.85 8.45 -19.76
C ALA A 234 8.93 7.37 -20.30
N ASN A 235 8.42 6.46 -19.45
CA ASN A 235 7.48 5.44 -19.87
C ASN A 235 6.08 6.01 -20.17
N THR A 236 5.59 6.93 -19.34
CA THR A 236 4.35 7.67 -19.66
C THR A 236 4.54 8.52 -20.90
N SER A 237 5.72 9.11 -21.11
CA SER A 237 6.06 9.86 -22.33
C SER A 237 6.20 8.96 -23.55
N ALA A 238 6.78 7.76 -23.42
CA ALA A 238 6.95 6.77 -24.48
C ALA A 238 5.63 6.14 -24.89
N THR A 239 4.77 5.84 -23.91
CA THR A 239 3.37 5.51 -24.19
C THR A 239 2.67 6.70 -24.82
N MET A 240 2.84 7.93 -24.29
CA MET A 240 2.35 9.22 -24.86
C MET A 240 2.82 9.51 -26.29
N SER A 241 4.03 9.10 -26.67
CA SER A 241 4.60 9.26 -28.01
C SER A 241 4.36 8.04 -28.91
N ALA A 242 3.89 6.92 -28.35
CA ALA A 242 3.27 5.83 -29.08
C ALA A 242 1.79 6.10 -29.40
N PHE A 243 1.14 7.09 -28.76
CA PHE A 243 -0.10 7.65 -29.28
C PHE A 243 0.24 8.44 -30.53
N LYS A 244 -0.12 7.89 -31.69
CA LYS A 244 -0.23 8.70 -32.88
C LYS A 244 -1.40 9.64 -32.63
N GLU A 245 -1.11 10.91 -32.31
CA GLU A 245 -2.12 11.94 -32.09
C GLU A 245 -3.17 11.88 -33.22
N GLY A 246 -4.44 11.67 -32.84
CA GLY A 246 -5.55 11.48 -33.78
C GLY A 246 -5.84 10.04 -34.23
N SER A 247 -5.13 9.00 -33.73
CA SER A 247 -5.49 7.60 -34.02
C SER A 247 -6.81 7.19 -33.34
N PRO A 248 -7.61 6.30 -33.96
CA PRO A 248 -8.86 5.80 -33.36
C PRO A 248 -8.69 5.27 -31.94
N GLU A 249 -7.60 4.53 -31.67
CA GLU A 249 -7.32 3.90 -30.38
C GLU A 249 -6.99 4.96 -29.32
N THR A 250 -6.20 5.97 -29.69
CA THR A 250 -5.85 7.11 -28.84
C THR A 250 -7.10 7.90 -28.45
N ASN A 251 -7.92 8.20 -29.45
CA ASN A 251 -9.15 8.96 -29.29
C ASN A 251 -10.14 8.21 -28.39
N GLU A 252 -10.26 6.88 -28.55
CA GLU A 252 -11.06 6.01 -27.69
C GLU A 252 -10.57 6.01 -26.23
N MET A 253 -9.25 5.92 -26.01
CA MET A 253 -8.68 5.99 -24.66
C MET A 253 -8.97 7.33 -23.97
N ILE A 254 -8.86 8.43 -24.71
CA ILE A 254 -9.15 9.77 -24.20
C ILE A 254 -10.65 9.92 -23.91
N ALA A 255 -11.53 9.42 -24.79
CA ALA A 255 -12.97 9.40 -24.58
C ALA A 255 -13.36 8.64 -23.29
N ILE A 256 -12.77 7.46 -23.06
CA ILE A 256 -12.95 6.70 -21.81
C ILE A 256 -12.49 7.50 -20.60
N SER A 257 -11.33 8.16 -20.69
CA SER A 257 -10.79 8.98 -19.60
C SER A 257 -11.70 10.18 -19.26
N LEU A 258 -12.22 10.86 -20.28
CA LEU A 258 -13.17 11.97 -20.11
C LEU A 258 -14.46 11.52 -19.42
N LEU A 259 -15.03 10.37 -19.81
CA LEU A 259 -16.23 9.85 -19.14
C LEU A 259 -15.97 9.51 -17.66
N ARG A 260 -14.81 8.95 -17.34
CA ARG A 260 -14.42 8.71 -15.93
C ARG A 260 -14.28 10.01 -15.16
N MET A 261 -13.67 11.02 -15.77
CA MET A 261 -13.55 12.35 -15.18
C MET A 261 -14.93 12.94 -14.87
N VAL A 262 -15.86 12.89 -15.83
CA VAL A 262 -17.25 13.34 -15.63
C VAL A 262 -17.92 12.56 -14.50
N GLY A 263 -17.85 11.23 -14.51
CA GLY A 263 -18.46 10.41 -13.45
C GLY A 263 -17.91 10.69 -12.05
N ASN A 264 -16.60 10.94 -11.92
CA ASN A 264 -15.98 11.30 -10.64
C ASN A 264 -16.35 12.72 -10.19
N ALA A 265 -16.43 13.67 -11.12
CA ALA A 265 -16.86 15.04 -10.84
C ALA A 265 -18.32 15.07 -10.39
N GLU A 266 -19.19 14.31 -11.06
CA GLU A 266 -20.60 14.14 -10.70
C GLU A 266 -20.79 13.52 -9.32
N ALA A 267 -20.04 12.45 -9.00
CA ALA A 267 -20.04 11.87 -7.67
C ALA A 267 -19.60 12.89 -6.59
N SER A 268 -18.58 13.70 -6.89
CA SER A 268 -18.08 14.75 -5.99
C SER A 268 -19.10 15.88 -5.81
N TYR A 269 -19.72 16.35 -6.90
CA TYR A 269 -20.74 17.38 -6.88
C TYR A 269 -21.94 16.92 -6.04
N ARG A 270 -22.45 15.71 -6.31
CA ARG A 270 -23.55 15.12 -5.55
C ARG A 270 -23.29 15.03 -4.05
N ALA A 271 -22.06 14.67 -3.68
CA ALA A 271 -21.63 14.53 -2.28
C ALA A 271 -21.40 15.87 -1.55
N THR A 272 -21.24 16.97 -2.29
CA THR A 272 -20.84 18.27 -1.73
C THR A 272 -21.89 19.35 -2.02
N SER A 273 -21.84 19.97 -3.19
CA SER A 273 -22.63 21.14 -3.57
C SER A 273 -24.01 20.80 -4.16
N GLY A 274 -24.21 19.56 -4.60
CA GLY A 274 -25.37 19.12 -5.38
C GLY A 274 -26.59 18.72 -4.56
N ASN A 275 -26.52 18.71 -3.22
CA ASN A 275 -27.64 18.29 -2.35
C ASN A 275 -28.27 16.95 -2.77
N ALA A 276 -27.42 15.94 -3.02
CA ALA A 276 -27.80 14.62 -3.54
C ALA A 276 -28.31 14.58 -5.00
N ASN A 277 -28.26 15.69 -5.73
CA ASN A 277 -28.44 15.76 -7.17
C ASN A 277 -27.10 15.84 -7.92
N TYR A 278 -27.13 15.44 -9.18
CA TYR A 278 -26.06 15.62 -10.15
C TYR A 278 -26.11 17.00 -10.80
N GLY A 279 -24.99 17.45 -11.35
CA GLY A 279 -24.81 18.82 -11.84
C GLY A 279 -24.54 18.87 -13.32
N SER A 280 -25.07 19.86 -14.02
CA SER A 280 -24.69 20.13 -15.42
C SER A 280 -23.18 20.36 -15.57
N LEU A 281 -22.65 20.17 -16.78
CA LEU A 281 -21.22 20.40 -17.06
C LEU A 281 -20.76 21.82 -16.65
N GLU A 282 -21.62 22.83 -16.81
CA GLU A 282 -21.31 24.20 -16.38
C GLU A 282 -21.19 24.31 -14.86
N GLU A 283 -22.04 23.62 -14.10
CA GLU A 283 -21.96 23.58 -12.64
C GLU A 283 -20.70 22.85 -12.17
N LEU A 284 -20.31 21.75 -12.83
CA LEU A 284 -19.06 21.05 -12.53
C LEU A 284 -17.83 21.95 -12.79
N ILE A 285 -17.86 22.75 -13.86
CA ILE A 285 -16.80 23.73 -14.17
C ILE A 285 -16.77 24.84 -13.13
N ASN A 286 -17.92 25.42 -12.78
CA ASN A 286 -18.02 26.51 -11.79
C ASN A 286 -17.56 26.07 -10.40
N GLN A 287 -17.77 24.81 -10.03
CA GLN A 287 -17.25 24.21 -8.79
C GLN A 287 -15.78 23.78 -8.89
N HIS A 288 -15.09 24.04 -10.01
CA HIS A 288 -13.70 23.65 -10.27
C HIS A 288 -13.47 22.13 -10.20
N LEU A 289 -14.53 21.33 -10.40
CA LEU A 289 -14.46 19.88 -10.44
C LEU A 289 -13.99 19.38 -11.81
N ILE A 290 -14.19 20.18 -12.86
CA ILE A 290 -13.67 19.95 -14.21
C ILE A 290 -13.08 21.25 -14.76
N GLN A 291 -11.95 21.16 -15.46
CA GLN A 291 -11.36 22.29 -16.19
C GLN A 291 -12.09 22.48 -17.53
N LYS A 292 -12.50 23.71 -17.84
CA LYS A 292 -13.28 24.04 -19.05
C LYS A 292 -12.58 23.58 -20.34
N GLU A 293 -11.25 23.64 -20.36
CA GLU A 293 -10.40 23.30 -21.49
C GLU A 293 -10.52 21.81 -21.87
N MET A 294 -10.80 20.93 -20.90
CA MET A 294 -10.88 19.48 -21.11
C MET A 294 -12.19 19.02 -21.74
N LEU A 295 -13.23 19.87 -21.71
CA LEU A 295 -14.55 19.59 -22.29
C LEU A 295 -14.95 20.57 -23.41
N GLY A 296 -14.04 21.46 -23.80
CA GLY A 296 -14.28 22.41 -24.87
C GLY A 296 -14.34 21.74 -26.24
N ASP A 297 -15.12 22.32 -27.15
CA ASP A 297 -15.29 21.85 -28.53
C ASP A 297 -13.95 21.64 -29.26
N GLU A 298 -12.95 22.48 -29.00
CA GLU A 298 -11.62 22.36 -29.59
C GLU A 298 -10.90 21.07 -29.15
N PHE A 299 -10.97 20.73 -27.86
CA PHE A 299 -10.36 19.50 -27.32
C PHE A 299 -11.09 18.26 -27.83
N LEU A 300 -12.43 18.30 -27.83
CA LEU A 300 -13.27 17.21 -28.33
C LEU A 300 -13.09 16.96 -29.83
N LYS A 301 -12.99 18.02 -30.65
CA LYS A 301 -12.66 17.90 -32.08
C LYS A 301 -11.25 17.39 -32.31
N LYS A 302 -10.28 17.86 -31.53
CA LYS A 302 -8.88 17.41 -31.62
C LYS A 302 -8.74 15.91 -31.43
N TYR A 303 -9.50 15.34 -30.51
CA TYR A 303 -9.52 13.89 -30.24
C TYR A 303 -10.71 13.18 -30.86
N GLY A 304 -11.44 13.82 -31.77
CA GLY A 304 -12.40 13.17 -32.65
C GLY A 304 -13.62 12.53 -31.98
N TYR A 305 -14.00 12.96 -30.77
CA TYR A 305 -15.16 12.45 -30.03
C TYR A 305 -16.10 13.57 -29.61
N ARG A 306 -17.40 13.29 -29.62
CA ARG A 306 -18.45 14.15 -29.06
C ARG A 306 -18.87 13.62 -27.72
N LEU A 307 -18.89 14.49 -26.71
CA LEU A 307 -19.45 14.21 -25.40
C LEU A 307 -20.90 14.69 -25.33
N GLY A 308 -21.79 13.84 -24.85
CA GLY A 308 -23.15 14.21 -24.46
C GLY A 308 -23.35 13.92 -22.98
N VAL A 309 -23.83 14.91 -22.22
CA VAL A 309 -24.16 14.73 -20.80
C VAL A 309 -25.62 15.12 -20.58
N VAL A 310 -26.37 14.25 -19.93
CA VAL A 310 -27.77 14.43 -19.57
C VAL A 310 -27.89 14.24 -18.07
N VAL A 311 -28.45 15.25 -17.40
CA VAL A 311 -28.65 15.27 -15.95
C VAL A 311 -30.14 15.40 -15.67
N ALA A 312 -30.65 14.60 -14.74
CA ALA A 312 -32.05 14.58 -14.32
C ALA A 312 -32.14 14.37 -12.81
N GLY A 313 -31.85 15.43 -12.04
CA GLY A 313 -31.93 15.39 -10.58
C GLY A 313 -30.94 14.41 -9.97
N ASP A 314 -31.43 13.28 -9.48
CA ASP A 314 -30.63 12.21 -8.86
C ASP A 314 -30.12 11.16 -9.86
N ASP A 315 -30.23 11.44 -11.16
CA ASP A 315 -29.66 10.63 -12.23
C ASP A 315 -28.81 11.44 -13.21
N PHE A 316 -27.78 10.81 -13.76
CA PHE A 316 -27.01 11.37 -14.88
C PHE A 316 -26.55 10.27 -15.82
N GLN A 317 -26.36 10.66 -17.07
CA GLN A 317 -25.81 9.81 -18.12
C GLN A 317 -24.86 10.64 -18.97
N ALA A 318 -23.69 10.09 -19.25
CA ALA A 318 -22.73 10.68 -20.16
C ALA A 318 -22.35 9.68 -21.25
N THR A 319 -22.32 10.14 -22.49
CA THR A 319 -21.93 9.37 -23.68
C THR A 319 -20.76 10.01 -24.39
N ALA A 320 -19.88 9.19 -24.94
CA ALA A 320 -18.83 9.62 -25.86
C ALA A 320 -18.99 8.86 -27.18
N THR A 321 -19.21 9.59 -28.27
CA THR A 321 -19.47 9.04 -29.60
C THR A 321 -18.43 9.56 -30.58
N PRO A 322 -17.86 8.73 -31.48
CA PRO A 322 -16.88 9.21 -32.46
C PRO A 322 -17.53 10.21 -33.41
N ILE A 323 -16.81 11.29 -33.74
CA ILE A 323 -17.26 12.30 -34.71
C ILE A 323 -17.33 11.72 -36.12
N GLU A 324 -16.33 10.91 -36.51
CA GLU A 324 -16.33 10.16 -37.78
C GLU A 324 -16.04 8.68 -37.49
N TYR A 325 -17.08 7.85 -37.54
CA TYR A 325 -16.97 6.40 -37.38
C TYR A 325 -15.97 5.80 -38.39
N GLY A 326 -15.12 4.88 -37.93
CA GLY A 326 -14.08 4.26 -38.75
C GLY A 326 -12.81 5.10 -38.94
N LYS A 327 -12.81 6.38 -38.51
CA LYS A 327 -11.68 7.30 -38.66
C LYS A 327 -11.21 7.90 -37.35
N THR A 328 -12.12 8.48 -36.57
CA THR A 328 -11.79 9.03 -35.26
C THR A 328 -12.02 8.03 -34.14
N GLY A 329 -12.79 6.97 -34.40
CA GLY A 329 -13.07 5.89 -33.46
C GLY A 329 -14.04 4.87 -34.05
N ASN A 330 -14.03 3.66 -33.51
CA ASN A 330 -14.96 2.58 -33.84
C ASN A 330 -15.97 2.32 -32.72
N ARG A 331 -15.61 2.62 -31.48
CA ARG A 331 -16.48 2.35 -30.32
C ARG A 331 -17.13 3.61 -29.80
N SER A 332 -18.27 3.42 -29.14
CA SER A 332 -18.92 4.45 -28.33
C SER A 332 -18.92 4.03 -26.88
N PHE A 333 -18.97 5.01 -25.98
CA PHE A 333 -18.84 4.77 -24.55
C PHE A 333 -19.93 5.49 -23.76
N PHE A 334 -20.28 4.92 -22.61
CA PHE A 334 -21.35 5.35 -21.73
C PHE A 334 -20.92 5.23 -20.27
N VAL A 335 -21.34 6.18 -19.44
CA VAL A 335 -21.25 6.11 -17.97
C VAL A 335 -22.49 6.74 -17.36
N ASP A 336 -22.90 6.21 -16.21
CA ASP A 336 -24.02 6.70 -15.41
C ASP A 336 -23.62 6.76 -13.93
N LYS A 337 -24.61 6.92 -13.04
CA LYS A 337 -24.43 6.89 -11.58
C LYS A 337 -23.71 5.66 -11.01
N SER A 338 -23.57 4.57 -11.76
CA SER A 338 -22.75 3.42 -11.32
C SER A 338 -21.25 3.70 -11.36
N GLY A 339 -20.81 4.74 -12.09
CA GLY A 339 -19.39 5.05 -12.31
C GLY A 339 -18.64 4.06 -13.21
N VAL A 340 -19.32 3.04 -13.72
CA VAL A 340 -18.74 2.03 -14.61
C VAL A 340 -18.83 2.50 -16.05
N VAL A 341 -17.69 2.68 -16.71
CA VAL A 341 -17.65 2.94 -18.16
C VAL A 341 -17.95 1.67 -18.94
N ARG A 342 -18.95 1.74 -19.80
CA ARG A 342 -19.40 0.68 -20.69
C ARG A 342 -19.23 1.14 -22.14
N GLY A 343 -19.09 0.21 -23.08
CA GLY A 343 -19.01 0.58 -24.48
C GLY A 343 -18.79 -0.61 -25.41
N ASP A 344 -19.22 -0.43 -26.65
CA ASP A 344 -19.05 -1.39 -27.75
C ASP A 344 -19.03 -0.62 -29.09
N ASP A 345 -18.85 -1.33 -30.20
CA ASP A 345 -19.02 -0.75 -31.54
C ASP A 345 -20.52 -0.59 -31.86
N HIS A 346 -20.95 0.67 -31.95
CA HIS A 346 -22.32 1.07 -32.27
C HIS A 346 -22.47 1.68 -33.66
N GLY A 347 -21.48 1.51 -34.56
CA GLY A 347 -21.53 2.10 -35.90
C GLY A 347 -21.59 3.63 -35.93
N GLY A 348 -21.04 4.28 -34.89
CA GLY A 348 -21.13 5.74 -34.69
C GLY A 348 -22.41 6.21 -33.96
N GLY A 349 -23.25 5.28 -33.48
CA GLY A 349 -24.35 5.59 -32.55
C GLY A 349 -23.88 5.70 -31.09
N PRO A 350 -24.69 6.27 -30.17
CA PRO A 350 -24.35 6.38 -28.76
C PRO A 350 -24.41 5.03 -28.05
N ALA A 351 -23.47 4.80 -27.13
CA ALA A 351 -23.51 3.65 -26.22
C ALA A 351 -24.55 3.83 -25.10
N THR A 352 -24.91 2.72 -24.44
CA THR A 352 -25.97 2.65 -23.44
C THR A 352 -25.57 1.82 -22.22
N VAL A 353 -26.43 1.79 -21.21
CA VAL A 353 -26.26 0.96 -20.01
C VAL A 353 -26.22 -0.55 -20.32
N ALA A 354 -26.74 -1.00 -21.47
CA ALA A 354 -26.73 -2.40 -21.86
C ALA A 354 -25.36 -2.90 -22.33
N ASP A 355 -24.42 -1.99 -22.58
CA ASP A 355 -23.08 -2.34 -23.05
C ASP A 355 -22.22 -2.99 -21.97
N LYS A 356 -21.20 -3.72 -22.40
CA LYS A 356 -20.28 -4.40 -21.49
C LYS A 356 -19.35 -3.38 -20.81
N PRO A 357 -18.95 -3.61 -19.55
CA PRO A 357 -17.89 -2.83 -18.91
C PRO A 357 -16.61 -2.87 -19.74
N VAL A 358 -16.02 -1.71 -19.99
CA VAL A 358 -14.73 -1.63 -20.67
C VAL A 358 -13.65 -2.04 -19.67
N LEU A 359 -13.09 -3.23 -19.86
CA LEU A 359 -11.93 -3.71 -19.11
C LEU A 359 -10.69 -2.91 -19.55
N GLN A 360 -9.88 -2.46 -18.59
CA GLN A 360 -8.60 -1.83 -18.90
C GLN A 360 -7.66 -2.86 -19.57
N PRO A 361 -6.81 -2.44 -20.51
CA PRO A 361 -5.59 -3.18 -20.85
C PRO A 361 -4.61 -3.20 -19.66
#